data_AF-A0A0G1UMS3-F1
#
_entry.id   AF-A0A0G1UMS3-F1
#
_cell.length_a   1.000
_cell.length_b   1.000
_cell.length_c   1.000
_cell.angle_alpha   90.00
_cell.angle_beta   90.00
_cell.angle_gamma   90.00
#
_symmetry.space_group_name_H-M   'P 1'
#
loop_
_entity.id
_entity.type
_entity.pdbx_description
1 polymer ?
#
loop_
_entity_poly.entity_id
_entity_poly.type
_entity_poly.pdbx_seq_one_letter_code
_entity_poly.pdbx_strand_id
1 'polypeptide(L)'
;MISSREKLHPERFEKFRTEVFSLRLLKPHERESGDEFREQSEKAEKDLHILELGFRDPDYIADAIRISDTLTSLLPFTKSGRLKTEVKKICGRNFRILEKTADGDDLFLKIRALNIAARLEGKKSSQLLEKKIDYLINGYRESLQPENKEPFQFYIEPLVELAENGRGHARDQAREALMRSFYNPDFNPNCRDPNFRFGFATEAITRRLWGDGFPKLNEMIQTALEEYGFDYADYRLKCFGQKKQAPEKYHFRYTEDAALRLEKAGQIEAKRPGITRQYIKALQENLYQNKVRTDDFVQAIDNYYTRGDMYHSAREELADITDLNRKQIDKFIDSWKQDGKISFIRGLEYAEKNLQAVSKLEAEIPGICRILNKEFNICDFARYPKRLMLEQYRLRDNGDIPYGIAIYPYLDWNGAFYLDRETLDKFHGQLDGRYTLRVVEARMVSDAVKSLIRFNKRYAARISFALVAGHGKRDGIEFSGADNRILLSEHLTGPGGARIADFFVPNPTVILESCSTGAKKGIGQVLSRVLKAHVIAPTIPTSLTSLNAEYDKSGQLKLSAEYAGRNSKSHYSAGRRDE
;
A
#
# COMPACT_ATOMS: atom_id res chain seq x y z
N MET A 1 28.41 -25.96 -22.86
CA MET A 1 28.05 -25.58 -24.24
C MET A 1 26.62 -26.03 -24.47
N ILE A 2 25.70 -25.09 -24.67
CA ILE A 2 24.31 -25.40 -25.02
C ILE A 2 24.26 -25.70 -26.52
N SER A 3 23.67 -26.83 -26.90
CA SER A 3 23.49 -27.28 -28.28
C SER A 3 22.81 -26.19 -29.12
N SER A 4 23.30 -25.94 -30.34
CA SER A 4 22.73 -24.98 -31.30
C SER A 4 21.30 -25.31 -31.78
N ARG A 5 20.65 -26.32 -31.19
CA ARG A 5 19.31 -26.81 -31.56
C ARG A 5 18.25 -26.68 -30.46
N GLU A 6 18.59 -26.17 -29.28
CA GLU A 6 17.59 -26.02 -28.22
C GLU A 6 16.64 -24.85 -28.55
N LYS A 7 15.36 -25.17 -28.78
CA LYS A 7 14.30 -24.18 -29.03
C LYS A 7 13.78 -23.64 -27.70
N LEU A 8 13.47 -22.36 -27.66
CA LEU A 8 12.85 -21.74 -26.50
C LEU A 8 11.40 -22.22 -26.37
N HIS A 9 11.06 -22.82 -25.22
CA HIS A 9 9.68 -23.20 -24.90
C HIS A 9 8.96 -22.04 -24.22
N PRO A 10 7.82 -21.55 -24.76
CA PRO A 10 7.10 -20.39 -24.21
C PRO A 10 6.77 -20.52 -22.72
N GLU A 11 6.29 -21.68 -22.29
CA GLU A 11 5.93 -21.94 -20.89
C GLU A 11 7.15 -21.87 -19.94
N ARG A 12 8.31 -22.34 -20.39
CA ARG A 12 9.55 -22.28 -19.61
C ARG A 12 10.06 -20.85 -19.50
N PHE A 13 9.98 -20.09 -20.59
CA PHE A 13 10.35 -18.68 -20.60
C PHE A 13 9.44 -17.85 -19.70
N GLU A 14 8.12 -18.09 -19.73
CA GLU A 14 7.14 -17.40 -18.90
C GLU A 14 7.35 -17.70 -17.40
N LYS A 15 7.61 -18.96 -17.08
CA LYS A 15 7.95 -19.38 -15.71
C LYS A 15 9.21 -18.66 -15.22
N PHE A 16 10.28 -18.68 -16.01
CA PHE A 16 11.54 -17.99 -15.68
C PHE A 16 11.34 -16.48 -15.51
N ARG A 17 10.56 -15.86 -16.40
CA ARG A 17 10.17 -14.44 -16.32
C ARG A 17 9.46 -14.12 -15.01
N THR A 18 8.49 -14.94 -14.61
CA THR A 18 7.74 -14.78 -13.36
C THR A 18 8.65 -14.89 -12.14
N GLU A 19 9.56 -15.87 -12.14
CA GLU A 19 10.52 -16.09 -11.05
C GLU A 19 11.52 -14.94 -10.91
N VAL A 20 11.99 -14.36 -12.02
CA VAL A 20 12.87 -13.19 -11.96
C VAL A 20 12.11 -11.95 -11.48
N PHE A 21 10.86 -11.76 -11.89
CA PHE A 21 10.08 -10.61 -11.45
C PHE A 21 9.61 -10.72 -10.00
N SER A 22 9.42 -11.92 -9.45
CA SER A 22 9.13 -12.07 -8.01
C SER A 22 10.29 -11.60 -7.13
N LEU A 23 11.54 -11.72 -7.58
CA LEU A 23 12.71 -11.16 -6.85
C LEU A 23 12.60 -9.64 -6.65
N ARG A 24 11.92 -8.94 -7.57
CA ARG A 24 11.67 -7.49 -7.50
C ARG A 24 10.60 -7.11 -6.47
N LEU A 25 9.81 -8.08 -6.00
CA LEU A 25 8.76 -7.86 -5.00
C LEU A 25 9.27 -8.03 -3.56
N LEU A 26 10.46 -8.60 -3.37
CA LEU A 26 11.10 -8.73 -2.06
C LEU A 26 11.54 -7.36 -1.52
N LYS A 27 11.35 -7.11 -0.22
CA LYS A 27 11.71 -5.84 0.43
C LYS A 27 13.23 -5.64 0.49
N PRO A 28 13.75 -4.41 0.59
CA PRO A 28 15.20 -4.15 0.66
C PRO A 28 15.95 -4.97 1.73
N HIS A 29 15.42 -5.09 2.95
CA HIS A 29 16.05 -5.90 4.01
C HIS A 29 15.97 -7.42 3.77
N GLU A 30 14.94 -7.87 3.05
CA GLU A 30 14.79 -9.27 2.61
C GLU A 30 15.80 -9.60 1.50
N ARG A 31 16.19 -8.61 0.68
CA ARG A 31 17.26 -8.76 -0.33
C ARG A 31 18.67 -8.80 0.26
N GLU A 32 18.89 -8.11 1.38
CA GLU A 32 20.22 -8.02 2.03
C GLU A 32 20.52 -9.21 2.96
N SER A 33 19.49 -9.84 3.53
CA SER A 33 19.66 -10.85 4.59
C SER A 33 18.68 -12.04 4.58
N GLY A 34 17.68 -12.08 3.69
CA GLY A 34 16.65 -13.11 3.70
C GLY A 34 17.09 -14.41 3.01
N ASP A 35 16.90 -15.54 3.69
CA ASP A 35 17.03 -16.89 3.10
C ASP A 35 16.18 -17.05 1.83
N GLU A 36 15.04 -16.34 1.74
CA GLU A 36 14.13 -16.33 0.60
C GLU A 36 14.73 -15.67 -0.65
N PHE A 37 15.47 -14.55 -0.52
CA PHE A 37 16.17 -13.95 -1.67
C PHE A 37 17.30 -14.84 -2.17
N ARG A 38 17.99 -15.54 -1.25
CA ARG A 38 19.02 -16.53 -1.60
C ARG A 38 18.40 -17.69 -2.37
N GLU A 39 17.34 -18.30 -1.85
CA GLU A 39 16.66 -19.44 -2.48
C GLU A 39 16.13 -19.08 -3.88
N GLN A 40 15.47 -17.92 -4.02
CA GLN A 40 14.98 -17.46 -5.32
C GLN A 40 16.11 -17.08 -6.28
N SER A 41 17.23 -16.53 -5.79
CA SER A 41 18.41 -16.25 -6.61
C SER A 41 19.07 -17.53 -7.12
N GLU A 42 19.17 -18.57 -6.29
CA GLU A 42 19.69 -19.89 -6.67
C GLU A 42 18.79 -20.57 -7.71
N LYS A 43 17.48 -20.38 -7.61
CA LYS A 43 16.51 -20.86 -8.60
C LYS A 43 16.70 -20.15 -9.95
N ALA A 44 16.75 -18.82 -9.94
CA ALA A 44 17.02 -18.02 -11.13
C ALA A 44 18.36 -18.41 -11.77
N GLU A 45 19.39 -18.70 -10.97
CA GLU A 45 20.70 -19.15 -11.44
C GLU A 45 20.64 -20.44 -12.27
N LYS A 46 19.82 -21.43 -11.86
CA LYS A 46 19.65 -22.71 -12.59
C LYS A 46 19.06 -22.50 -13.98
N ASP A 47 18.19 -21.51 -14.11
CA ASP A 47 17.43 -21.24 -15.33
C ASP A 47 17.99 -20.08 -16.17
N LEU A 48 19.16 -19.53 -15.82
CA LEU A 48 19.82 -18.45 -16.59
C LEU A 48 20.06 -18.78 -18.06
N HIS A 49 20.19 -20.06 -18.42
CA HIS A 49 20.34 -20.49 -19.80
C HIS A 49 19.13 -20.11 -20.67
N ILE A 50 17.93 -20.00 -20.08
CA ILE A 50 16.70 -19.55 -20.73
C ILE A 50 16.83 -18.09 -21.21
N LEU A 51 17.54 -17.24 -20.45
CA LEU A 51 17.81 -15.86 -20.83
C LEU A 51 18.62 -15.77 -22.13
N GLU A 52 19.64 -16.62 -22.27
CA GLU A 52 20.48 -16.70 -23.47
C GLU A 52 19.66 -17.15 -24.70
N LEU A 53 18.71 -18.08 -24.51
CA LEU A 53 17.78 -18.48 -25.57
C LEU A 53 16.85 -17.33 -25.96
N GLY A 54 16.34 -16.57 -24.99
CA GLY A 54 15.49 -15.39 -25.24
C GLY A 54 16.19 -14.30 -26.07
N PHE A 55 17.50 -14.11 -25.90
CA PHE A 55 18.26 -13.19 -26.77
C PHE A 55 18.41 -13.67 -28.22
N ARG A 56 18.28 -14.98 -28.48
CA ARG A 56 18.41 -15.57 -29.82
C ARG A 56 17.10 -15.66 -30.58
N ASP A 57 15.98 -15.51 -29.87
CA ASP A 57 14.64 -15.64 -30.42
C ASP A 57 14.02 -14.24 -30.61
N PRO A 58 13.76 -13.80 -31.87
CA PRO A 58 13.19 -12.48 -32.16
C PRO A 58 11.92 -12.15 -31.36
N ASP A 59 11.07 -13.15 -31.10
CA ASP A 59 9.79 -12.95 -30.40
C ASP A 59 9.97 -12.65 -28.90
N TYR A 60 11.15 -12.95 -28.35
CA TYR A 60 11.45 -12.84 -26.92
C TYR A 60 12.58 -11.86 -26.59
N ILE A 61 13.19 -11.19 -27.57
CA ILE A 61 14.27 -10.20 -27.35
C ILE A 61 13.82 -9.12 -26.34
N ALA A 62 12.61 -8.59 -26.49
CA ALA A 62 12.08 -7.54 -25.61
C ALA A 62 12.00 -8.01 -24.15
N ASP A 63 11.53 -9.23 -23.91
CA ASP A 63 11.43 -9.79 -22.57
C ASP A 63 12.79 -10.20 -22.01
N ALA A 64 13.71 -10.72 -22.86
CA ALA A 64 15.09 -10.99 -22.46
C ALA A 64 15.80 -9.71 -21.97
N ILE A 65 15.54 -8.57 -22.60
CA ILE A 65 16.03 -7.26 -22.17
C ILE A 65 15.42 -6.85 -20.83
N ARG A 66 14.10 -7.02 -20.63
CA ARG A 66 13.42 -6.69 -19.35
C ARG A 66 13.93 -7.55 -18.18
N ILE A 67 14.13 -8.84 -18.43
CA ILE A 67 14.68 -9.79 -17.47
C ILE A 67 16.13 -9.40 -17.14
N SER A 68 16.94 -9.08 -18.16
CA SER A 68 18.34 -8.65 -17.97
C SER A 68 18.46 -7.35 -17.18
N ASP A 69 17.63 -6.35 -17.44
CA ASP A 69 17.58 -5.11 -16.67
C ASP A 69 17.22 -5.38 -15.20
N THR A 70 16.27 -6.30 -14.97
CA THR A 70 15.90 -6.71 -13.61
C THR A 70 17.06 -7.42 -12.90
N LEU A 71 17.64 -8.45 -13.52
CA LEU A 71 18.74 -9.20 -12.92
C LEU A 71 19.98 -8.33 -12.67
N THR A 72 20.35 -7.48 -13.63
CA THR A 72 21.48 -6.55 -13.47
C THR A 72 21.23 -5.55 -12.34
N SER A 73 19.99 -5.07 -12.16
CA SER A 73 19.63 -4.17 -11.05
C SER A 73 19.72 -4.82 -9.66
N LEU A 74 19.60 -6.16 -9.60
CA LEU A 74 19.64 -6.93 -8.37
C LEU A 74 21.05 -7.42 -8.00
N LEU A 75 22.02 -7.32 -8.93
CA LEU A 75 23.39 -7.78 -8.68
C LEU A 75 24.05 -7.18 -7.44
N PRO A 76 23.90 -5.88 -7.10
CA PRO A 76 24.52 -5.34 -5.89
C PRO A 76 24.08 -6.06 -4.60
N PHE A 77 22.84 -6.56 -4.58
CA PHE A 77 22.23 -7.16 -3.40
C PHE A 77 22.46 -8.68 -3.30
N THR A 78 22.84 -9.34 -4.40
CA THR A 78 23.07 -10.79 -4.36
C THR A 78 24.43 -11.18 -3.80
N LYS A 79 24.41 -12.16 -2.89
CA LYS A 79 25.61 -12.84 -2.39
C LYS A 79 26.10 -13.93 -3.35
N SER A 80 25.31 -14.34 -4.36
CA SER A 80 25.76 -15.32 -5.36
C SER A 80 26.76 -14.68 -6.33
N GLY A 81 28.04 -14.99 -6.14
CA GLY A 81 29.10 -14.61 -7.07
C GLY A 81 28.93 -15.24 -8.46
N ARG A 82 28.31 -16.43 -8.53
CA ARG A 82 28.04 -17.13 -9.79
C ARG A 82 26.93 -16.45 -10.59
N LEU A 83 25.81 -16.09 -9.96
CA LEU A 83 24.73 -15.31 -10.60
C LEU A 83 25.26 -13.98 -11.16
N LYS A 84 26.05 -13.23 -10.37
CA LYS A 84 26.74 -12.00 -10.82
C LYS A 84 27.56 -12.24 -12.09
N THR A 85 28.39 -13.27 -12.06
CA THR A 85 29.32 -13.58 -13.15
C THR A 85 28.57 -14.01 -14.41
N GLU A 86 27.57 -14.88 -14.30
CA GLU A 86 26.86 -15.45 -15.44
C GLU A 86 25.91 -14.44 -16.09
N VAL A 87 25.21 -13.60 -15.31
CA VAL A 87 24.40 -12.51 -15.86
C VAL A 87 25.28 -11.53 -16.65
N LYS A 88 26.41 -11.10 -16.08
CA LYS A 88 27.37 -10.22 -16.80
C LYS A 88 27.88 -10.87 -18.09
N LYS A 89 28.21 -12.17 -18.07
CA LYS A 89 28.63 -12.92 -19.27
C LYS A 89 27.53 -13.03 -20.34
N ILE A 90 26.29 -13.32 -19.95
CA ILE A 90 25.17 -13.45 -20.89
C ILE A 90 24.89 -12.11 -21.56
N CYS A 91 24.73 -11.04 -20.78
CA CYS A 91 24.48 -9.72 -21.36
C CYS A 91 25.70 -9.22 -22.18
N GLY A 92 26.93 -9.53 -21.75
CA GLY A 92 28.15 -9.22 -22.50
C GLY A 92 28.26 -9.95 -23.84
N ARG A 93 27.90 -11.24 -23.91
CA ARG A 93 27.84 -12.01 -25.17
C ARG A 93 26.78 -11.45 -26.13
N ASN A 94 25.68 -10.94 -25.58
CA ASN A 94 24.55 -10.40 -26.32
C ASN A 94 24.61 -8.85 -26.47
N PHE A 95 25.76 -8.24 -26.21
CA PHE A 95 25.90 -6.78 -26.20
C PHE A 95 25.52 -6.10 -27.53
N ARG A 96 25.76 -6.77 -28.67
CA ARG A 96 25.33 -6.25 -29.99
C ARG A 96 23.82 -6.08 -30.11
N ILE A 97 23.04 -6.93 -29.42
CA ILE A 97 21.58 -6.80 -29.38
C ILE A 97 21.21 -5.58 -28.53
N LEU A 98 21.86 -5.39 -27.38
CA LEU A 98 21.66 -4.21 -26.54
C LEU A 98 22.00 -2.90 -27.29
N GLU A 99 23.10 -2.87 -28.04
CA GLU A 99 23.47 -1.72 -28.89
C GLU A 99 22.38 -1.42 -29.93
N LYS A 100 21.91 -2.43 -30.68
CA LYS A 100 20.81 -2.27 -31.64
C LYS A 100 19.52 -1.81 -30.98
N THR A 101 19.17 -2.33 -29.81
CA THR A 101 17.99 -1.90 -29.05
C THR A 101 18.12 -0.44 -28.60
N ALA A 102 19.30 -0.02 -28.16
CA ALA A 102 19.58 1.36 -27.79
C ALA A 102 19.48 2.34 -28.97
N ASP A 103 19.56 1.84 -30.20
CA ASP A 103 19.35 2.60 -31.44
C ASP A 103 17.89 2.58 -31.95
N GLY A 104 17.02 1.71 -31.40
CA GLY A 104 15.64 1.56 -31.87
C GLY A 104 14.68 2.65 -31.43
N ASP A 105 13.40 2.54 -31.84
CA ASP A 105 12.38 3.56 -31.56
C ASP A 105 11.58 3.30 -30.27
N ASP A 106 11.60 2.08 -29.73
CA ASP A 106 10.94 1.76 -28.45
C ASP A 106 11.72 2.39 -27.29
N LEU A 107 11.14 3.47 -26.75
CA LEU A 107 11.71 4.24 -25.65
C LEU A 107 12.05 3.37 -24.42
N PHE A 108 11.14 2.47 -24.03
CA PHE A 108 11.31 1.66 -22.83
C PHE A 108 12.40 0.60 -23.00
N LEU A 109 12.48 -0.02 -24.17
CA LEU A 109 13.53 -0.99 -24.46
C LEU A 109 14.89 -0.32 -24.63
N LYS A 110 14.94 0.85 -25.27
CA LYS A 110 16.15 1.68 -25.39
C LYS A 110 16.75 2.01 -24.02
N ILE A 111 15.94 2.55 -23.13
CA ILE A 111 16.35 2.90 -21.75
C ILE A 111 16.88 1.68 -21.00
N ARG A 112 16.18 0.55 -21.07
CA ARG A 112 16.61 -0.68 -20.39
C ARG A 112 17.93 -1.22 -20.93
N ALA A 113 18.15 -1.14 -22.24
CA ALA A 113 19.42 -1.50 -22.85
C ALA A 113 20.57 -0.61 -22.34
N LEU A 114 20.34 0.69 -22.20
CA LEU A 114 21.32 1.63 -21.65
C LEU A 114 21.59 1.38 -20.15
N ASN A 115 20.56 1.06 -19.36
CA ASN A 115 20.71 0.67 -17.95
C ASN A 115 21.52 -0.63 -17.79
N ILE A 116 21.28 -1.63 -18.64
CA ILE A 116 22.07 -2.86 -18.66
C ILE A 116 23.52 -2.54 -19.02
N ALA A 117 23.75 -1.72 -20.06
CA ALA A 117 25.10 -1.31 -20.45
C ALA A 117 25.84 -0.64 -19.30
N ALA A 118 25.18 0.27 -18.59
CA ALA A 118 25.75 0.95 -17.43
C ALA A 118 26.21 -0.03 -16.34
N ARG A 119 25.40 -1.06 -16.03
CA ARG A 119 25.72 -2.04 -14.98
C ARG A 119 26.68 -3.15 -15.40
N LEU A 120 26.96 -3.31 -16.70
CA LEU A 120 27.90 -4.33 -17.17
C LEU A 120 29.36 -3.93 -16.93
N GLU A 121 29.63 -2.63 -16.89
CA GLU A 121 30.97 -2.02 -16.81
C GLU A 121 31.88 -2.42 -18.00
N GLY A 122 32.79 -1.54 -18.41
CA GLY A 122 33.83 -1.84 -19.40
C GLY A 122 33.71 -1.13 -20.75
N LYS A 123 34.77 -1.25 -21.58
CA LYS A 123 35.04 -0.37 -22.73
C LYS A 123 33.88 -0.26 -23.74
N LYS A 124 33.22 -1.37 -24.08
CA LYS A 124 32.11 -1.36 -25.06
C LYS A 124 30.86 -0.69 -24.49
N SER A 125 30.56 -0.94 -23.21
CA SER A 125 29.48 -0.28 -22.48
C SER A 125 29.71 1.23 -22.41
N SER A 126 30.90 1.67 -22.01
CA SER A 126 31.25 3.09 -21.96
C SER A 126 31.09 3.74 -23.34
N GLN A 127 31.62 3.14 -24.41
CA GLN A 127 31.47 3.66 -25.77
C GLN A 127 30.01 3.80 -26.22
N LEU A 128 29.14 2.85 -25.86
CA LEU A 128 27.71 2.95 -26.17
C LEU A 128 27.06 4.11 -25.43
N LEU A 129 27.34 4.25 -24.14
CA LEU A 129 26.80 5.35 -23.34
C LEU A 129 27.31 6.71 -23.83
N GLU A 130 28.61 6.82 -24.16
CA GLU A 130 29.22 8.04 -24.70
C GLU A 130 28.54 8.47 -26.02
N LYS A 131 28.25 7.51 -26.92
CA LYS A 131 27.48 7.78 -28.15
C LYS A 131 26.05 8.24 -27.90
N LYS A 132 25.48 7.96 -26.72
CA LYS A 132 24.09 8.25 -26.36
C LYS A 132 23.96 9.35 -25.32
N ILE A 133 25.02 10.08 -25.04
CA ILE A 133 25.03 11.06 -23.96
C ILE A 133 24.02 12.19 -24.17
N ASP A 134 23.88 12.71 -25.39
CA ASP A 134 22.91 13.78 -25.67
C ASP A 134 21.48 13.31 -25.44
N TYR A 135 21.17 12.07 -25.84
CA TYR A 135 19.87 11.45 -25.58
C TYR A 135 19.61 11.28 -24.08
N LEU A 136 20.61 10.82 -23.33
CA LEU A 136 20.51 10.65 -21.88
C LEU A 136 20.31 12.00 -21.17
N ILE A 137 21.05 13.03 -21.57
CA ILE A 137 20.97 14.38 -20.98
C ILE A 137 19.62 15.03 -21.31
N ASN A 138 19.19 14.97 -22.57
CA ASN A 138 17.94 15.60 -22.99
C ASN A 138 16.73 14.88 -22.37
N GLY A 139 16.69 13.53 -22.43
CA GLY A 139 15.63 12.76 -21.80
C GLY A 139 15.60 12.96 -20.28
N TYR A 140 16.76 13.07 -19.64
CA TYR A 140 16.83 13.44 -18.23
C TYR A 140 16.25 14.84 -17.99
N ARG A 141 16.69 15.88 -18.71
CA ARG A 141 16.17 17.26 -18.56
C ARG A 141 14.66 17.36 -18.80
N GLU A 142 14.16 16.67 -19.81
CA GLU A 142 12.72 16.63 -20.11
C GLU A 142 11.95 15.92 -18.99
N SER A 143 12.49 14.85 -18.41
CA SER A 143 11.85 14.12 -17.31
C SER A 143 11.77 14.91 -16.00
N LEU A 144 12.58 15.96 -15.87
CA LEU A 144 12.57 16.88 -14.73
C LEU A 144 11.49 17.97 -14.86
N GLN A 145 10.88 18.14 -16.04
CA GLN A 145 9.79 19.11 -16.21
C GLN A 145 8.50 18.62 -15.51
N PRO A 146 7.77 19.49 -14.79
CA PRO A 146 6.55 19.13 -14.06
C PRO A 146 5.48 18.43 -14.92
N GLU A 147 5.34 18.87 -16.17
CA GLU A 147 4.34 18.42 -17.14
C GLU A 147 4.67 17.08 -17.80
N ASN A 148 5.95 16.69 -17.85
CA ASN A 148 6.32 15.40 -18.39
C ASN A 148 5.86 14.32 -17.41
N LYS A 149 5.44 13.12 -17.83
CA LYS A 149 5.06 12.00 -16.92
C LYS A 149 6.14 10.92 -16.82
N GLU A 150 7.24 11.08 -17.54
CA GLU A 150 8.29 10.09 -17.61
C GLU A 150 9.11 10.02 -16.31
N PRO A 151 9.34 8.82 -15.76
CA PRO A 151 10.16 8.65 -14.57
C PRO A 151 11.63 8.99 -14.86
N PHE A 152 12.13 10.09 -14.31
CA PHE A 152 13.53 10.53 -14.42
C PHE A 152 14.55 9.44 -14.01
N GLN A 153 14.15 8.52 -13.12
CA GLN A 153 14.93 7.37 -12.65
C GLN A 153 15.46 6.48 -13.79
N PHE A 154 14.86 6.59 -14.98
CA PHE A 154 15.28 5.85 -16.16
C PHE A 154 16.54 6.38 -16.82
N TYR A 155 16.84 7.67 -16.66
CA TYR A 155 18.00 8.32 -17.30
C TYR A 155 19.19 8.50 -16.34
N ILE A 156 18.93 8.33 -15.04
CA ILE A 156 19.91 8.69 -14.01
C ILE A 156 21.04 7.67 -13.88
N GLU A 157 20.73 6.38 -13.98
CA GLU A 157 21.74 5.32 -13.83
C GLU A 157 22.82 5.38 -14.93
N PRO A 158 22.48 5.54 -16.23
CA PRO A 158 23.49 5.66 -17.27
C PRO A 158 24.29 6.96 -17.20
N LEU A 159 23.68 8.05 -16.72
CA LEU A 159 24.37 9.33 -16.51
C LEU A 159 25.38 9.26 -15.36
N VAL A 160 25.03 8.59 -14.25
CA VAL A 160 25.96 8.35 -13.13
C VAL A 160 27.17 7.53 -13.60
N GLU A 161 26.93 6.44 -14.33
CA GLU A 161 28.01 5.61 -14.88
C GLU A 161 28.94 6.41 -15.81
N LEU A 162 28.38 7.26 -16.68
CA LEU A 162 29.16 8.15 -17.53
C LEU A 162 29.97 9.17 -16.73
N ALA A 163 29.38 9.75 -15.68
CA ALA A 163 30.04 10.74 -14.84
C ALA A 163 31.25 10.17 -14.09
N GLU A 164 31.25 8.87 -13.81
CA GLU A 164 32.30 8.22 -13.04
C GLU A 164 33.35 7.54 -13.92
N ASN A 165 32.87 6.78 -14.91
CA ASN A 165 33.69 5.87 -15.70
C ASN A 165 33.83 6.29 -17.17
N GLY A 166 33.03 7.27 -17.63
CA GLY A 166 33.15 7.85 -18.97
C GLY A 166 34.47 8.58 -19.17
N ARG A 167 34.78 8.94 -20.42
CA ARG A 167 36.02 9.63 -20.78
C ARG A 167 35.77 10.96 -21.49
N GLY A 168 36.70 11.89 -21.29
CA GLY A 168 36.72 13.19 -21.97
C GLY A 168 35.38 13.91 -21.88
N HIS A 169 34.92 14.42 -23.03
CA HIS A 169 33.73 15.25 -23.13
C HIS A 169 32.46 14.61 -22.54
N ALA A 170 32.28 13.30 -22.73
CA ALA A 170 31.09 12.62 -22.24
C ALA A 170 31.04 12.52 -20.71
N ARG A 171 32.20 12.32 -20.07
CA ARG A 171 32.26 12.35 -18.59
C ARG A 171 31.87 13.72 -18.06
N ASP A 172 32.43 14.76 -18.68
CA ASP A 172 32.27 16.13 -18.20
C ASP A 172 30.84 16.63 -18.44
N GLN A 173 30.22 16.30 -19.58
CA GLN A 173 28.81 16.59 -19.86
C GLN A 173 27.85 15.84 -18.92
N ALA A 174 28.11 14.57 -18.62
CA ALA A 174 27.27 13.81 -17.69
C ALA A 174 27.33 14.39 -16.27
N ARG A 175 28.54 14.76 -15.82
CA ARG A 175 28.77 15.47 -14.55
C ARG A 175 28.04 16.80 -14.53
N GLU A 176 28.21 17.61 -15.58
CA GLU A 176 27.56 18.91 -15.68
C GLU A 176 26.03 18.78 -15.68
N ALA A 177 25.46 17.79 -16.39
CA ALA A 177 24.03 17.54 -16.42
C ALA A 177 23.48 17.15 -15.04
N LEU A 178 24.16 16.23 -14.34
CA LEU A 178 23.79 15.86 -12.96
C LEU A 178 23.92 17.04 -12.01
N MET A 179 25.01 17.81 -12.10
CA MET A 179 25.28 18.99 -11.27
C MET A 179 24.22 20.07 -11.47
N ARG A 180 23.88 20.42 -12.73
CA ARG A 180 22.83 21.41 -13.05
C ARG A 180 21.47 21.05 -12.47
N SER A 181 21.18 19.76 -12.25
CA SER A 181 19.95 19.34 -11.58
C SER A 181 19.90 19.71 -10.10
N PHE A 182 21.06 19.83 -9.44
CA PHE A 182 21.17 20.36 -8.08
C PHE A 182 21.18 21.90 -8.03
N TYR A 183 21.36 22.57 -9.18
CA TYR A 183 21.39 24.03 -9.34
C TYR A 183 20.08 24.63 -9.88
N ASN A 184 19.04 23.82 -10.12
CA ASN A 184 17.76 24.36 -10.54
C ASN A 184 17.21 25.27 -9.41
N PRO A 185 16.85 26.55 -9.63
CA PRO A 185 16.31 27.41 -8.56
C PRO A 185 15.00 26.89 -7.95
N ASP A 186 14.29 26.00 -8.65
CA ASP A 186 13.14 25.25 -8.12
C ASP A 186 13.57 23.99 -7.32
N PHE A 187 14.87 23.70 -7.25
CA PHE A 187 15.45 22.68 -6.37
C PHE A 187 15.33 23.16 -4.93
N ASN A 188 14.23 22.79 -4.29
CA ASN A 188 14.06 22.96 -2.86
C ASN A 188 14.38 21.63 -2.14
N PRO A 189 15.55 21.50 -1.47
CA PRO A 189 15.91 20.30 -0.71
C PRO A 189 14.99 20.06 0.50
N ASN A 190 14.15 21.05 0.86
CA ASN A 190 13.10 20.94 1.88
C ASN A 190 11.69 20.74 1.29
N CYS A 191 11.55 20.53 -0.03
CA CYS A 191 10.25 20.29 -0.65
C CYS A 191 9.70 18.93 -0.21
N ARG A 192 8.66 18.94 0.64
CA ARG A 192 7.92 17.76 1.09
C ARG A 192 6.70 17.46 0.21
N ASP A 193 6.63 18.03 -1.00
CA ASP A 193 5.56 17.71 -1.95
C ASP A 193 5.82 16.31 -2.55
N PRO A 194 4.94 15.32 -2.33
CA PRO A 194 5.09 13.99 -2.91
C PRO A 194 5.01 13.97 -4.45
N ASN A 195 4.58 15.07 -5.09
CA ASN A 195 4.63 15.24 -6.54
C ASN A 195 6.00 15.76 -7.04
N PHE A 196 6.89 16.19 -6.14
CA PHE A 196 8.20 16.69 -6.50
C PHE A 196 9.16 15.53 -6.74
N ARG A 197 9.32 15.17 -8.02
CA ARG A 197 10.09 14.02 -8.52
C ARG A 197 11.56 13.99 -8.06
N PHE A 198 12.08 15.12 -7.64
CA PHE A 198 13.47 15.29 -7.25
C PHE A 198 13.85 14.62 -5.93
N GLY A 199 12.95 14.51 -4.93
CA GLY A 199 13.29 13.89 -3.65
C GLY A 199 13.65 12.40 -3.77
N PHE A 200 12.96 11.68 -4.67
CA PHE A 200 13.29 10.31 -5.03
C PHE A 200 14.57 10.21 -5.87
N ALA A 201 14.89 11.23 -6.67
CA ALA A 201 16.13 11.29 -7.45
C ALA A 201 17.33 11.35 -6.53
N THR A 202 17.26 12.23 -5.54
CA THR A 202 18.26 12.34 -4.50
C THR A 202 18.36 11.02 -3.76
N GLU A 203 17.27 10.42 -3.26
CA GLU A 203 17.33 9.16 -2.51
C GLU A 203 17.85 7.96 -3.32
N ALA A 204 17.49 7.82 -4.61
CA ALA A 204 17.92 6.72 -5.47
C ALA A 204 19.37 6.86 -5.95
N ILE A 205 19.81 8.09 -6.28
CA ILE A 205 21.21 8.42 -6.52
C ILE A 205 21.99 8.14 -5.23
N THR A 206 21.50 8.63 -4.09
CA THR A 206 22.14 8.53 -2.77
C THR A 206 22.32 7.08 -2.32
N ARG A 207 21.24 6.27 -2.29
CA ARG A 207 21.34 4.87 -1.81
C ARG A 207 22.26 4.00 -2.67
N ARG A 208 22.45 4.32 -3.96
CA ARG A 208 23.39 3.60 -4.84
C ARG A 208 24.81 4.17 -4.79
N LEU A 209 24.98 5.48 -4.63
CA LEU A 209 26.31 6.12 -4.52
C LEU A 209 27.03 5.84 -3.20
N TRP A 210 26.30 5.53 -2.13
CA TRP A 210 26.87 5.37 -0.78
C TRP A 210 27.02 3.91 -0.31
N GLY A 211 26.70 2.91 -1.15
CA GLY A 211 27.39 1.61 -1.07
C GLY A 211 28.83 1.79 -1.54
N ASP A 212 29.79 0.96 -1.10
CA ASP A 212 31.25 1.14 -1.32
C ASP A 212 31.73 1.24 -2.80
N GLY A 213 30.83 1.37 -3.78
CA GLY A 213 31.12 1.44 -5.21
C GLY A 213 31.44 2.83 -5.80
N PHE A 214 31.08 3.96 -5.15
CA PHE A 214 31.07 5.27 -5.85
C PHE A 214 31.56 6.51 -5.05
N PRO A 215 32.83 6.55 -4.60
CA PRO A 215 33.35 7.61 -3.72
C PRO A 215 33.51 8.99 -4.38
N LYS A 216 33.79 9.04 -5.69
CA LYS A 216 34.15 10.29 -6.39
C LYS A 216 32.96 11.21 -6.64
N LEU A 217 31.76 10.67 -6.85
CA LEU A 217 30.58 11.50 -7.07
C LEU A 217 30.10 12.15 -5.76
N ASN A 218 30.33 11.51 -4.61
CA ASN A 218 30.09 12.11 -3.30
C ASN A 218 30.97 13.33 -3.02
N GLU A 219 32.25 13.21 -3.33
CA GLU A 219 33.21 14.32 -3.22
C GLU A 219 32.77 15.50 -4.11
N MET A 220 32.27 15.21 -5.32
CA MET A 220 31.75 16.24 -6.22
C MET A 220 30.48 16.93 -5.69
N ILE A 221 29.53 16.18 -5.13
CA ILE A 221 28.31 16.73 -4.52
C ILE A 221 28.66 17.57 -3.29
N GLN A 222 29.63 17.13 -2.49
CA GLN A 222 30.14 17.88 -1.36
C GLN A 222 30.74 19.22 -1.79
N THR A 223 31.67 19.21 -2.75
CA THR A 223 32.29 20.45 -3.28
C THR A 223 31.22 21.40 -3.85
N ALA A 224 30.23 20.88 -4.57
CA ALA A 224 29.14 21.67 -5.12
C ALA A 224 28.30 22.39 -4.05
N LEU A 225 27.97 21.68 -2.96
CA LEU A 225 27.17 22.24 -1.87
C LEU A 225 27.98 23.27 -1.08
N GLU A 226 29.26 22.99 -0.83
CA GLU A 226 30.18 23.88 -0.13
C GLU A 226 30.47 25.18 -0.91
N GLU A 227 30.64 25.11 -2.23
CA GLU A 227 30.84 26.29 -3.10
C GLU A 227 29.67 27.29 -3.06
N TYR A 228 28.47 26.84 -2.70
CA TYR A 228 27.25 27.66 -2.64
C TYR A 228 26.82 27.98 -1.19
N GLY A 229 27.70 27.74 -0.22
CA GLY A 229 27.47 28.07 1.18
C GLY A 229 26.50 27.13 1.90
N PHE A 230 26.18 25.97 1.31
CA PHE A 230 25.44 24.92 1.99
C PHE A 230 26.42 24.03 2.77
N ASP A 231 26.14 23.85 4.06
CA ASP A 231 26.90 22.91 4.88
C ASP A 231 26.54 21.47 4.45
N TYR A 232 27.49 20.78 3.81
CA TYR A 232 27.32 19.41 3.36
C TYR A 232 26.95 18.44 4.50
N ALA A 233 27.46 18.68 5.72
CA ALA A 233 27.13 17.87 6.89
C ALA A 233 25.69 18.13 7.36
N ASP A 234 25.23 19.38 7.33
CA ASP A 234 23.85 19.77 7.63
C ASP A 234 22.87 19.25 6.56
N TYR A 235 23.21 19.36 5.28
CA TYR A 235 22.48 18.74 4.16
C TYR A 235 22.38 17.22 4.34
N ARG A 236 23.50 16.57 4.68
CA ARG A 236 23.56 15.12 4.95
C ARG A 236 22.70 14.73 6.16
N LEU A 237 22.67 15.58 7.20
CA LEU A 237 21.83 15.36 8.39
C LEU A 237 20.34 15.52 8.07
N LYS A 238 19.97 16.60 7.38
CA LYS A 238 18.59 16.95 7.02
C LYS A 238 17.96 15.98 6.04
N CYS A 239 18.73 15.52 5.06
CA CYS A 239 18.24 14.58 4.05
C CYS A 239 18.30 13.11 4.49
N PHE A 240 19.23 12.70 5.38
CA PHE A 240 19.54 11.26 5.53
C PHE A 240 19.73 10.69 6.94
N GLY A 241 19.63 11.45 8.03
CA GLY A 241 19.47 10.89 9.38
C GLY A 241 20.18 9.55 9.71
N GLN A 242 21.50 9.45 9.46
CA GLN A 242 22.56 8.79 10.27
C GLN A 242 23.64 7.90 9.59
N LYS A 243 24.81 7.91 10.28
CA LYS A 243 25.93 6.95 10.38
C LYS A 243 27.06 6.97 9.33
N LYS A 244 28.12 7.70 9.67
CA LYS A 244 29.47 7.14 9.95
C LYS A 244 30.20 8.14 10.84
N GLN A 245 30.98 7.64 11.81
CA GLN A 245 31.75 8.42 12.80
C GLN A 245 32.29 9.73 12.21
N ALA A 246 31.81 10.87 12.71
CA ALA A 246 32.53 12.11 12.54
C ALA A 246 33.83 12.01 13.39
N PRO A 247 34.99 12.47 12.89
CA PRO A 247 36.22 12.46 13.66
C PRO A 247 36.05 13.22 15.00
N GLU A 248 36.70 12.73 16.05
CA GLU A 248 36.58 13.22 17.44
C GLU A 248 36.72 14.75 17.61
N LYS A 249 37.35 15.44 16.65
CA LYS A 249 37.47 16.90 16.60
C LYS A 249 36.11 17.64 16.56
N TYR A 250 35.00 16.98 16.19
CA TYR A 250 33.67 17.59 16.12
C TYR A 250 32.77 17.30 17.34
N HIS A 251 33.26 16.62 18.37
CA HIS A 251 32.46 16.30 19.57
C HIS A 251 32.08 17.52 20.43
N PHE A 252 32.64 18.71 20.17
CA PHE A 252 32.40 19.91 20.99
C PHE A 252 31.21 20.79 20.58
N ARG A 253 30.42 20.41 19.56
CA ARG A 253 29.22 21.16 19.15
C ARG A 253 27.90 20.38 19.28
N TYR A 254 27.87 19.32 20.09
CA TYR A 254 26.63 18.60 20.43
C TYR A 254 25.79 19.27 21.54
N THR A 255 26.13 20.48 21.96
CA THR A 255 25.46 21.18 23.07
C THR A 255 24.41 22.20 22.62
N GLU A 256 24.50 22.79 21.42
CA GLU A 256 23.51 23.80 20.98
C GLU A 256 22.18 23.17 20.58
N ASP A 257 22.19 22.03 19.89
CA ASP A 257 20.96 21.33 19.49
C ASP A 257 20.29 20.64 20.69
N ALA A 258 21.05 20.17 21.67
CA ALA A 258 20.51 19.67 22.95
C ALA A 258 19.94 20.82 23.81
N ALA A 259 20.57 21.98 23.83
CA ALA A 259 20.10 23.17 24.55
C ALA A 259 18.82 23.74 23.92
N LEU A 260 18.74 23.84 22.59
CA LEU A 260 17.55 24.32 21.87
C LEU A 260 16.36 23.35 22.03
N ARG A 261 16.64 22.05 22.14
CA ARG A 261 15.63 21.00 22.36
C ARG A 261 15.18 20.93 23.82
N LEU A 262 16.06 21.21 24.78
CA LEU A 262 15.72 21.40 26.20
C LEU A 262 14.94 22.70 26.42
N GLU A 263 15.23 23.76 25.67
CA GLU A 263 14.50 25.03 25.69
C GLU A 263 13.08 24.85 25.12
N LYS A 264 12.91 24.12 24.01
CA LYS A 264 11.60 23.71 23.49
C LYS A 264 10.84 22.78 24.45
N ALA A 265 11.53 21.84 25.11
CA ALA A 265 10.92 21.00 26.14
C ALA A 265 10.47 21.84 27.36
N GLY A 266 11.24 22.86 27.74
CA GLY A 266 10.86 23.84 28.77
C GLY A 266 9.66 24.71 28.37
N GLN A 267 9.57 25.10 27.10
CA GLN A 267 8.39 25.81 26.54
C GLN A 267 7.13 24.92 26.52
N ILE A 268 7.28 23.61 26.36
CA ILE A 268 6.19 22.63 26.44
C ILE A 268 5.79 22.36 27.91
N GLU A 269 6.75 22.28 28.84
CA GLU A 269 6.48 22.14 30.29
C GLU A 269 5.80 23.39 30.86
N ALA A 270 6.12 24.58 30.34
CA ALA A 270 5.41 25.82 30.66
C ALA A 270 3.94 25.81 30.20
N LYS A 271 3.60 25.05 29.16
CA LYS A 271 2.22 24.90 28.65
C LYS A 271 1.46 23.73 29.30
N ARG A 272 2.14 22.69 29.80
CA ARG A 272 1.53 21.47 30.39
C ARG A 272 2.42 20.88 31.52
N PRO A 273 2.31 21.36 32.77
CA PRO A 273 3.18 20.92 33.87
C PRO A 273 2.89 19.47 34.33
N GLY A 274 3.94 18.67 34.56
CA GLY A 274 3.86 17.39 35.29
C GLY A 274 4.08 16.11 34.44
N ILE A 275 3.79 16.13 33.14
CA ILE A 275 4.02 14.99 32.24
C ILE A 275 5.50 14.85 31.87
N THR A 276 6.21 15.99 31.79
CA THR A 276 7.58 16.10 31.29
C THR A 276 8.63 15.56 32.26
N ARG A 277 8.44 15.66 33.58
CA ARG A 277 9.45 15.21 34.58
C ARG A 277 9.61 13.69 34.70
N GLN A 278 8.51 12.95 34.74
CA GLN A 278 8.59 11.47 34.73
C GLN A 278 9.15 10.96 33.41
N TYR A 279 8.88 11.67 32.31
CA TYR A 279 9.32 11.34 30.97
C TYR A 279 10.80 11.66 30.72
N ILE A 280 11.30 12.82 31.16
CA ILE A 280 12.73 13.17 31.13
C ILE A 280 13.55 12.20 31.97
N LYS A 281 13.03 11.75 33.12
CA LYS A 281 13.68 10.74 33.96
C LYS A 281 13.78 9.38 33.24
N ALA A 282 12.70 8.94 32.58
CA ALA A 282 12.73 7.73 31.75
C ALA A 282 13.66 7.88 30.52
N LEU A 283 13.79 9.08 29.97
CA LEU A 283 14.72 9.44 28.89
C LEU A 283 16.18 9.30 29.35
N GLN A 284 16.50 9.84 30.53
CA GLN A 284 17.83 9.75 31.14
C GLN A 284 18.20 8.31 31.48
N GLU A 285 17.25 7.52 32.01
CA GLU A 285 17.47 6.12 32.38
C GLU A 285 17.62 5.18 31.16
N ASN A 286 16.92 5.44 30.04
CA ASN A 286 17.02 4.60 28.83
C ASN A 286 18.18 4.99 27.89
N LEU A 287 18.52 6.28 27.77
CA LEU A 287 19.69 6.74 27.01
C LEU A 287 21.00 6.23 27.63
N TYR A 288 21.07 6.13 28.96
CA TYR A 288 22.25 5.59 29.65
C TYR A 288 22.44 4.07 29.43
N GLN A 289 21.39 3.33 29.07
CA GLN A 289 21.45 1.87 28.95
C GLN A 289 21.66 1.35 27.52
N ASN A 290 21.85 2.20 26.49
CA ASN A 290 22.13 1.77 25.10
C ASN A 290 21.12 0.77 24.50
N LYS A 291 19.86 0.73 24.97
CA LYS A 291 18.86 -0.28 24.55
C LYS A 291 17.94 0.13 23.41
N VAL A 292 17.98 1.38 22.94
CA VAL A 292 17.13 1.84 21.83
C VAL A 292 17.96 2.73 20.89
N ARG A 293 17.87 2.47 19.58
CA ARG A 293 18.48 3.31 18.54
C ARG A 293 17.82 4.68 18.53
N THR A 294 18.64 5.74 18.52
CA THR A 294 18.18 7.13 18.51
C THR A 294 17.26 7.45 17.34
N ASP A 295 17.47 6.84 16.17
CA ASP A 295 16.63 7.07 14.97
C ASP A 295 15.30 6.34 15.03
N ASP A 296 15.26 5.13 15.58
CA ASP A 296 14.00 4.41 15.83
C ASP A 296 13.16 5.17 16.87
N PHE A 297 13.83 5.84 17.83
CA PHE A 297 13.21 6.71 18.82
C PHE A 297 12.74 8.05 18.24
N VAL A 298 13.54 8.69 17.37
CA VAL A 298 13.18 9.95 16.68
C VAL A 298 12.07 9.72 15.66
N GLN A 299 12.10 8.64 14.89
CA GLN A 299 11.01 8.24 13.99
C GLN A 299 9.76 7.83 14.79
N ALA A 300 9.91 7.16 15.93
CA ALA A 300 8.79 6.90 16.83
C ALA A 300 8.23 8.21 17.39
N ILE A 301 9.06 9.19 17.71
CA ILE A 301 8.68 10.54 18.17
C ILE A 301 7.99 11.31 17.04
N ASP A 302 8.53 11.36 15.83
CA ASP A 302 7.95 12.09 14.69
C ASP A 302 6.65 11.42 14.21
N ASN A 303 6.58 10.08 14.25
CA ASN A 303 5.33 9.36 14.09
C ASN A 303 4.37 9.60 15.27
N TYR A 304 4.85 9.76 16.50
CA TYR A 304 4.02 10.01 17.68
C TYR A 304 3.48 11.45 17.72
N TYR A 305 4.27 12.45 17.28
CA TYR A 305 3.85 13.84 17.15
C TYR A 305 2.98 14.04 15.90
N THR A 306 3.32 13.48 14.72
CA THR A 306 2.46 13.62 13.52
C THR A 306 1.18 12.78 13.60
N ARG A 307 1.22 11.54 14.16
CA ARG A 307 -0.02 10.78 14.47
C ARG A 307 -0.78 11.41 15.62
N GLY A 308 -0.06 11.88 16.63
CA GLY A 308 -0.62 12.52 17.82
C GLY A 308 -1.39 13.77 17.46
N ASP A 309 -0.75 14.70 16.75
CA ASP A 309 -1.30 16.00 16.37
C ASP A 309 -2.49 15.86 15.43
N MET A 310 -2.44 15.01 14.40
CA MET A 310 -3.57 14.94 13.47
C MET A 310 -4.77 14.16 14.02
N TYR A 311 -4.56 13.05 14.74
CA TYR A 311 -5.65 12.42 15.48
C TYR A 311 -6.07 13.26 16.69
N HIS A 312 -5.26 14.22 17.15
CA HIS A 312 -5.69 15.19 18.15
C HIS A 312 -6.57 16.26 17.51
N SER A 313 -6.19 16.81 16.35
CA SER A 313 -7.02 17.73 15.57
C SER A 313 -8.33 17.09 15.14
N ALA A 314 -8.32 15.84 14.67
CA ALA A 314 -9.54 15.11 14.36
C ALA A 314 -10.45 14.89 15.59
N ARG A 315 -9.86 14.76 16.79
CA ARG A 315 -10.65 14.70 18.05
C ARG A 315 -11.26 16.04 18.39
N GLU A 316 -10.51 17.12 18.22
CA GLU A 316 -10.99 18.49 18.46
C GLU A 316 -12.11 18.82 17.48
N GLU A 317 -11.90 18.55 16.19
CA GLU A 317 -12.92 18.76 15.16
C GLU A 317 -14.17 17.91 15.41
N LEU A 318 -14.02 16.63 15.78
CA LEU A 318 -15.16 15.80 16.21
C LEU A 318 -15.89 16.39 17.41
N ALA A 319 -15.16 16.91 18.41
CA ALA A 319 -15.76 17.54 19.58
C ALA A 319 -16.50 18.84 19.21
N ASP A 320 -16.04 19.55 18.19
CA ASP A 320 -16.65 20.80 17.72
C ASP A 320 -17.89 20.56 16.86
N ILE A 321 -17.91 19.50 16.03
CA ILE A 321 -19.00 19.23 15.08
C ILE A 321 -20.04 18.21 15.57
N THR A 322 -19.80 17.55 16.71
CA THR A 322 -20.71 16.53 17.25
C THR A 322 -20.97 16.74 18.74
N ASP A 323 -22.00 16.06 19.27
CA ASP A 323 -22.27 15.98 20.72
C ASP A 323 -21.68 14.70 21.37
N LEU A 324 -20.64 14.12 20.76
CA LEU A 324 -19.98 12.91 21.25
C LEU A 324 -19.15 13.19 22.51
N ASN A 325 -19.22 12.29 23.49
CA ASN A 325 -18.29 12.36 24.61
C ASN A 325 -16.89 11.83 24.21
N ARG A 326 -15.87 12.16 25.01
CA ARG A 326 -14.47 11.76 24.76
C ARG A 326 -14.29 10.27 24.47
N LYS A 327 -14.99 9.38 25.19
CA LYS A 327 -14.90 7.93 24.98
C LYS A 327 -15.46 7.51 23.61
N GLN A 328 -16.51 8.19 23.13
CA GLN A 328 -17.06 7.93 21.81
C GLN A 328 -16.16 8.49 20.71
N ILE A 329 -15.60 9.68 20.91
CA ILE A 329 -14.62 10.27 20.00
C ILE A 329 -13.40 9.35 19.87
N ASP A 330 -12.83 8.87 20.98
CA ASP A 330 -11.71 7.94 20.96
C ASP A 330 -12.05 6.65 20.21
N LYS A 331 -13.28 6.15 20.34
CA LYS A 331 -13.76 4.99 19.61
C LYS A 331 -13.78 5.23 18.08
N PHE A 332 -14.25 6.39 17.62
CA PHE A 332 -14.23 6.74 16.19
C PHE A 332 -12.81 6.80 15.67
N ILE A 333 -11.95 7.52 16.38
CA ILE A 333 -10.54 7.66 16.03
C ILE A 333 -9.84 6.29 15.98
N ASP A 334 -10.16 5.40 16.92
CA ASP A 334 -9.62 4.04 16.94
C ASP A 334 -10.13 3.16 15.78
N SER A 335 -11.31 3.41 15.23
CA SER A 335 -11.79 2.68 14.03
C SER A 335 -11.13 3.19 12.75
N TRP A 336 -10.79 4.48 12.71
CA TRP A 336 -10.10 5.10 11.57
C TRP A 336 -8.59 4.84 11.58
N LYS A 337 -8.03 4.49 12.75
CA LYS A 337 -6.67 3.97 12.86
C LYS A 337 -6.62 2.60 12.21
N GLN A 338 -5.83 2.50 11.15
CA GLN A 338 -5.57 1.20 10.53
C GLN A 338 -4.45 0.48 11.30
N ASP A 339 -4.79 -0.66 11.89
CA ASP A 339 -3.80 -1.60 12.42
C ASP A 339 -3.25 -2.44 11.26
N GLY A 340 -2.01 -2.21 10.86
CA GLY A 340 -1.33 -3.05 9.87
C GLY A 340 -0.43 -2.31 8.88
N LYS A 341 0.19 -3.08 7.98
CA LYS A 341 1.28 -2.71 7.04
C LYS A 341 0.90 -1.71 5.93
N ILE A 342 -0.24 -1.03 6.03
CA ILE A 342 -0.65 0.03 5.10
C ILE A 342 -0.01 1.35 5.51
N SER A 343 0.40 2.15 4.51
CA SER A 343 1.07 3.42 4.76
C SER A 343 0.17 4.35 5.57
N PHE A 344 0.77 4.98 6.58
CA PHE A 344 0.18 6.04 7.41
C PHE A 344 -0.69 7.03 6.63
N ILE A 345 -0.27 7.37 5.41
CA ILE A 345 -0.99 8.25 4.46
C ILE A 345 -2.45 7.80 4.25
N ARG A 346 -2.73 6.51 4.06
CA ARG A 346 -4.10 6.03 3.87
C ARG A 346 -4.95 6.17 5.13
N GLY A 347 -4.37 5.94 6.31
CA GLY A 347 -5.06 6.16 7.58
C GLY A 347 -5.49 7.61 7.77
N LEU A 348 -4.66 8.56 7.31
CA LEU A 348 -5.00 9.98 7.31
C LEU A 348 -6.11 10.29 6.30
N GLU A 349 -6.01 9.78 5.07
CA GLU A 349 -7.05 9.96 4.04
C GLU A 349 -8.42 9.45 4.51
N TYR A 350 -8.46 8.32 5.24
CA TYR A 350 -9.70 7.79 5.78
C TYR A 350 -10.23 8.63 6.95
N ALA A 351 -9.36 9.12 7.84
CA ALA A 351 -9.78 10.02 8.90
C ALA A 351 -10.41 11.30 8.32
N GLU A 352 -9.78 11.91 7.31
CA GLU A 352 -10.31 13.08 6.61
C GLU A 352 -11.66 12.78 5.94
N LYS A 353 -11.77 11.69 5.18
CA LYS A 353 -13.05 11.27 4.56
C LYS A 353 -14.15 11.07 5.59
N ASN A 354 -13.83 10.50 6.75
CA ASN A 354 -14.80 10.31 7.82
C ASN A 354 -15.21 11.63 8.46
N LEU A 355 -14.27 12.53 8.75
CA LEU A 355 -14.59 13.88 9.23
C LEU A 355 -15.53 14.61 8.27
N GLN A 356 -15.25 14.56 6.98
CA GLN A 356 -16.13 15.13 5.96
C GLN A 356 -17.51 14.46 5.93
N ALA A 357 -17.59 13.14 6.11
CA ALA A 357 -18.86 12.41 6.16
C ALA A 357 -19.68 12.75 7.41
N VAL A 358 -19.02 12.82 8.57
CA VAL A 358 -19.62 13.23 9.86
C VAL A 358 -20.12 14.66 9.76
N SER A 359 -19.28 15.61 9.33
CA SER A 359 -19.65 17.01 9.13
C SER A 359 -20.89 17.16 8.23
N LYS A 360 -20.94 16.44 7.10
CA LYS A 360 -22.09 16.45 6.18
C LYS A 360 -23.38 15.86 6.76
N LEU A 361 -23.28 14.95 7.72
CA LEU A 361 -24.44 14.35 8.41
C LEU A 361 -24.91 15.25 9.55
N GLU A 362 -23.98 15.74 10.37
CA GLU A 362 -24.25 16.65 11.49
C GLU A 362 -24.82 17.99 11.02
N ALA A 363 -24.36 18.51 9.88
CA ALA A 363 -24.94 19.69 9.25
C ALA A 363 -26.40 19.48 8.78
N GLU A 364 -26.80 18.24 8.49
CA GLU A 364 -28.17 17.91 8.09
C GLU A 364 -29.08 17.67 9.31
N ILE A 365 -28.58 16.89 10.27
CA ILE A 365 -29.30 16.49 11.49
C ILE A 365 -28.30 16.48 12.64
N PRO A 366 -28.24 17.52 13.48
CA PRO A 366 -27.35 17.56 14.64
C PRO A 366 -27.60 16.38 15.61
N GLY A 367 -26.52 15.75 16.07
CA GLY A 367 -26.50 14.58 16.95
C GLY A 367 -26.72 13.23 16.26
N ILE A 368 -26.84 13.20 14.93
CA ILE A 368 -27.09 11.98 14.17
C ILE A 368 -25.97 10.94 14.33
N CYS A 369 -24.70 11.35 14.31
CA CYS A 369 -23.58 10.40 14.40
C CYS A 369 -23.52 9.75 15.77
N ARG A 370 -23.89 10.46 16.85
CA ARG A 370 -24.01 9.88 18.19
C ARG A 370 -25.10 8.81 18.26
N ILE A 371 -26.27 9.08 17.68
CA ILE A 371 -27.38 8.11 17.66
C ILE A 371 -27.01 6.89 16.80
N LEU A 372 -26.45 7.10 15.60
CA LEU A 372 -26.02 6.00 14.74
C LEU A 372 -24.93 5.15 15.39
N ASN A 373 -23.97 5.76 16.10
CA ASN A 373 -22.99 5.00 16.87
C ASN A 373 -23.60 4.20 18.01
N LYS A 374 -24.51 4.80 18.78
CA LYS A 374 -25.14 4.14 19.93
C LYS A 374 -26.02 2.97 19.50
N GLU A 375 -26.86 3.19 18.50
CA GLU A 375 -27.90 2.24 18.10
C GLU A 375 -27.39 1.18 17.11
N PHE A 376 -26.41 1.54 16.27
CA PHE A 376 -25.94 0.70 15.16
C PHE A 376 -24.43 0.41 15.18
N ASN A 377 -23.70 0.94 16.18
CA ASN A 377 -22.25 0.78 16.35
C ASN A 377 -21.38 1.42 15.25
N ILE A 378 -21.96 2.26 14.39
CA ILE A 378 -21.27 2.87 13.24
C ILE A 378 -20.23 3.90 13.72
N CYS A 379 -19.01 3.78 13.20
CA CYS A 379 -17.90 4.71 13.41
C CYS A 379 -17.29 5.18 12.08
N ASP A 380 -17.34 4.36 11.02
CA ASP A 380 -16.74 4.66 9.72
C ASP A 380 -17.77 5.19 8.71
N PHE A 381 -18.32 6.37 8.98
CA PHE A 381 -19.37 7.02 8.17
C PHE A 381 -18.99 7.21 6.69
N ALA A 382 -17.70 7.31 6.36
CA ALA A 382 -17.24 7.47 4.99
C ALA A 382 -17.47 6.24 4.10
N ARG A 383 -17.63 5.04 4.69
CA ARG A 383 -17.92 3.79 3.95
C ARG A 383 -19.34 3.76 3.40
N TYR A 384 -20.25 4.51 4.01
CA TYR A 384 -21.67 4.42 3.71
C TYR A 384 -22.17 5.66 2.95
N PRO A 385 -23.14 5.49 2.04
CA PRO A 385 -23.76 6.63 1.39
C PRO A 385 -24.53 7.51 2.39
N LYS A 386 -24.46 8.84 2.22
CA LYS A 386 -25.19 9.80 3.06
C LYS A 386 -26.69 9.48 3.13
N ARG A 387 -27.32 9.17 1.99
CA ARG A 387 -28.77 8.87 1.95
C ARG A 387 -29.16 7.65 2.80
N LEU A 388 -28.34 6.60 2.78
CA LEU A 388 -28.56 5.40 3.59
C LEU A 388 -28.47 5.72 5.09
N MET A 389 -27.49 6.52 5.50
CA MET A 389 -27.34 6.93 6.90
C MET A 389 -28.49 7.81 7.40
N LEU A 390 -28.94 8.76 6.58
CA LEU A 390 -30.11 9.60 6.89
C LEU A 390 -31.40 8.78 7.00
N GLU A 391 -31.62 7.86 6.07
CA GLU A 391 -32.78 6.97 6.10
C GLU A 391 -32.76 6.06 7.33
N GLN A 392 -31.62 5.41 7.61
CA GLN A 392 -31.47 4.56 8.79
C GLN A 392 -31.76 5.32 10.09
N TYR A 393 -31.31 6.57 10.19
CA TYR A 393 -31.63 7.42 11.34
C TYR A 393 -33.13 7.73 11.43
N ARG A 394 -33.77 8.12 10.32
CA ARG A 394 -35.19 8.48 10.29
C ARG A 394 -36.11 7.28 10.57
N LEU A 395 -35.76 6.11 10.05
CA LEU A 395 -36.52 4.87 10.17
C LEU A 395 -36.03 3.94 11.30
N ARG A 396 -35.18 4.45 12.21
CA ARG A 396 -34.61 3.66 13.32
C ARG A 396 -35.69 3.07 14.24
N ASP A 397 -36.82 3.74 14.41
CA ASP A 397 -37.90 3.32 15.31
C ASP A 397 -39.08 2.69 14.54
N ASN A 398 -38.99 2.62 13.21
CA ASN A 398 -40.00 1.98 12.37
C ASN A 398 -39.75 0.46 12.33
N GLY A 399 -40.68 -0.33 12.88
CA GLY A 399 -40.61 -1.79 12.92
C GLY A 399 -41.45 -2.52 11.88
N ASP A 400 -42.22 -1.80 11.08
CA ASP A 400 -43.23 -2.37 10.18
C ASP A 400 -42.68 -2.61 8.76
N ILE A 401 -41.67 -1.84 8.36
CA ILE A 401 -41.06 -1.99 7.04
C ILE A 401 -40.11 -3.22 7.05
N PRO A 402 -40.26 -4.17 6.11
CA PRO A 402 -39.31 -5.25 5.92
C PRO A 402 -37.88 -4.72 5.80
N TYR A 403 -36.90 -5.46 6.32
CA TYR A 403 -35.53 -4.97 6.30
C TYR A 403 -34.51 -6.06 6.02
N GLY A 404 -33.41 -5.65 5.41
CA GLY A 404 -32.16 -6.40 5.38
C GLY A 404 -31.15 -5.82 6.37
N ILE A 405 -30.15 -6.63 6.72
CA ILE A 405 -29.04 -6.20 7.57
C ILE A 405 -27.72 -6.25 6.78
N ALA A 406 -26.90 -5.21 6.89
CA ALA A 406 -25.54 -5.19 6.40
C ALA A 406 -24.58 -5.16 7.59
N ILE A 407 -23.80 -6.22 7.77
CA ILE A 407 -22.82 -6.36 8.86
C ILE A 407 -21.44 -6.12 8.27
N TYR A 408 -20.82 -5.01 8.63
CA TYR A 408 -19.48 -4.63 8.18
C TYR A 408 -18.44 -4.81 9.30
N PRO A 409 -17.16 -5.00 8.94
CA PRO A 409 -16.10 -5.09 9.93
C PRO A 409 -15.83 -3.71 10.54
N TYR A 410 -15.59 -3.66 11.84
CA TYR A 410 -15.19 -2.43 12.52
C TYR A 410 -13.80 -1.97 12.04
N LEU A 411 -12.83 -2.89 11.97
CA LEU A 411 -11.51 -2.58 11.42
C LEU A 411 -11.36 -3.15 10.01
N ASP A 412 -10.86 -2.32 9.11
CA ASP A 412 -10.54 -2.68 7.74
C ASP A 412 -9.08 -2.31 7.49
N TRP A 413 -8.17 -3.27 7.69
CA TRP A 413 -6.73 -2.99 7.67
C TRP A 413 -6.20 -2.57 6.29
N ASN A 414 -6.99 -2.72 5.21
CA ASN A 414 -6.59 -2.29 3.88
C ASN A 414 -7.50 -1.25 3.22
N GLY A 415 -8.59 -0.88 3.88
CA GLY A 415 -9.58 0.04 3.34
C GLY A 415 -10.38 -0.53 2.17
N ALA A 416 -10.47 -1.85 2.02
CA ALA A 416 -11.24 -2.51 0.96
C ALA A 416 -12.68 -2.00 0.89
N PHE A 417 -13.33 -1.81 2.05
CA PHE A 417 -14.76 -1.50 2.12
C PHE A 417 -15.08 -0.01 1.92
N TYR A 418 -14.07 0.84 1.74
CA TYR A 418 -14.27 2.23 1.32
C TYR A 418 -14.58 2.35 -0.18
N LEU A 419 -14.24 1.32 -0.97
CA LEU A 419 -14.43 1.31 -2.42
C LEU A 419 -15.85 0.93 -2.83
N ASP A 420 -16.60 0.28 -1.94
CA ASP A 420 -17.93 -0.28 -2.25
C ASP A 420 -19.07 0.71 -2.05
N ARG A 421 -18.77 1.95 -1.66
CA ARG A 421 -19.78 2.98 -1.36
C ARG A 421 -20.75 3.20 -2.52
N GLU A 422 -20.28 3.26 -3.76
CA GLU A 422 -21.14 3.44 -4.94
C GLU A 422 -22.01 2.21 -5.20
N THR A 423 -21.44 1.02 -5.03
CA THR A 423 -22.17 -0.26 -5.13
C THR A 423 -23.31 -0.32 -4.12
N LEU A 424 -23.02 0.05 -2.86
CA LEU A 424 -24.01 0.08 -1.79
C LEU A 424 -25.07 1.16 -2.02
N ASP A 425 -24.68 2.31 -2.57
CA ASP A 425 -25.61 3.38 -2.93
C ASP A 425 -26.60 2.93 -4.00
N LYS A 426 -26.11 2.35 -5.09
CA LYS A 426 -26.96 1.80 -6.17
C LYS A 426 -27.90 0.73 -5.62
N PHE A 427 -27.38 -0.21 -4.85
CA PHE A 427 -28.16 -1.28 -4.23
C PHE A 427 -29.27 -0.73 -3.32
N HIS A 428 -28.94 0.24 -2.46
CA HIS A 428 -29.91 0.89 -1.59
C HIS A 428 -31.03 1.57 -2.40
N GLY A 429 -30.69 2.23 -3.50
CA GLY A 429 -31.68 2.83 -4.41
C GLY A 429 -32.64 1.82 -5.04
N GLN A 430 -32.15 0.61 -5.36
CA GLN A 430 -32.97 -0.45 -5.95
C GLN A 430 -33.95 -1.09 -4.97
N LEU A 431 -33.77 -0.91 -3.65
CA LEU A 431 -34.76 -1.35 -2.65
C LEU A 431 -36.04 -0.51 -2.69
N ASP A 432 -36.01 0.68 -3.30
CA ASP A 432 -37.20 1.49 -3.64
C ASP A 432 -38.17 1.71 -2.47
N GLY A 433 -37.64 1.84 -1.24
CA GLY A 433 -38.42 2.04 -0.01
C GLY A 433 -39.29 0.84 0.42
N ARG A 434 -39.33 -0.26 -0.34
CA ARG A 434 -40.06 -1.48 0.04
C ARG A 434 -39.34 -2.28 1.11
N TYR A 435 -38.02 -2.14 1.15
CA TYR A 435 -37.15 -2.68 2.18
C TYR A 435 -36.23 -1.58 2.71
N THR A 436 -36.01 -1.57 4.01
CA THR A 436 -34.91 -0.78 4.60
C THR A 436 -33.63 -1.60 4.67
N LEU A 437 -32.49 -0.94 4.47
CA LEU A 437 -31.18 -1.56 4.72
C LEU A 437 -30.63 -1.04 6.04
N ARG A 438 -30.37 -1.94 7.00
CA ARG A 438 -29.80 -1.59 8.30
C ARG A 438 -28.34 -2.00 8.38
N VAL A 439 -27.46 -1.02 8.34
CA VAL A 439 -26.02 -1.18 8.49
C VAL A 439 -25.64 -1.23 9.96
N VAL A 440 -24.78 -2.19 10.31
CA VAL A 440 -24.10 -2.28 11.61
C VAL A 440 -22.63 -2.60 11.41
N GLU A 441 -21.78 -2.08 12.29
CA GLU A 441 -20.37 -2.47 12.37
C GLU A 441 -20.16 -3.46 13.50
N ALA A 442 -19.37 -4.51 13.26
CA ALA A 442 -19.01 -5.51 14.26
C ALA A 442 -17.49 -5.50 14.46
N ARG A 443 -17.02 -5.37 15.71
CA ARG A 443 -15.60 -5.56 16.03
C ARG A 443 -15.31 -7.03 16.28
N MET A 444 -16.24 -7.71 16.93
CA MET A 444 -16.18 -9.15 17.20
C MET A 444 -17.49 -9.82 16.85
N VAL A 445 -17.48 -11.16 16.78
CA VAL A 445 -18.69 -11.95 16.47
C VAL A 445 -19.84 -11.61 17.42
N SER A 446 -19.53 -11.37 18.70
CA SER A 446 -20.55 -11.01 19.70
C SER A 446 -21.27 -9.70 19.40
N ASP A 447 -20.65 -8.74 18.69
CA ASP A 447 -21.28 -7.46 18.35
C ASP A 447 -22.32 -7.64 17.24
N ALA A 448 -22.00 -8.47 16.24
CA ALA A 448 -22.95 -8.89 15.22
C ALA A 448 -24.15 -9.60 15.87
N VAL A 449 -23.90 -10.57 16.75
CA VAL A 449 -24.96 -11.32 17.45
C VAL A 449 -25.81 -10.39 18.35
N LYS A 450 -25.20 -9.48 19.11
CA LYS A 450 -25.92 -8.49 19.92
C LYS A 450 -26.82 -7.60 19.06
N SER A 451 -26.34 -7.19 17.88
CA SER A 451 -27.13 -6.39 16.94
C SER A 451 -28.31 -7.18 16.38
N LEU A 452 -28.11 -8.44 15.99
CA LEU A 452 -29.21 -9.32 15.55
C LEU A 452 -30.27 -9.51 16.65
N ILE A 453 -29.86 -9.80 17.90
CA ILE A 453 -30.78 -9.94 19.03
C ILE A 453 -31.55 -8.64 19.28
N ARG A 454 -30.85 -7.50 19.25
CA ARG A 454 -31.46 -6.18 19.45
C ARG A 454 -32.47 -5.87 18.36
N PHE A 455 -32.16 -6.15 17.10
CA PHE A 455 -33.07 -5.90 15.98
C PHE A 455 -34.28 -6.81 16.02
N ASN A 456 -34.10 -8.10 16.34
CA ASN A 456 -35.22 -9.03 16.53
C ASN A 456 -36.15 -8.62 17.68
N LYS A 457 -35.63 -7.95 18.73
CA LYS A 457 -36.46 -7.42 19.82
C LYS A 457 -37.14 -6.10 19.46
N ARG A 458 -36.49 -5.27 18.65
CA ARG A 458 -36.91 -3.90 18.34
C ARG A 458 -37.90 -3.84 17.19
N TYR A 459 -37.73 -4.67 16.17
CA TYR A 459 -38.53 -4.63 14.95
C TYR A 459 -39.47 -5.84 14.90
N ALA A 460 -40.72 -5.59 14.52
CA ALA A 460 -41.71 -6.66 14.36
C ALA A 460 -41.40 -7.51 13.12
N ALA A 461 -40.90 -6.89 12.05
CA ALA A 461 -40.41 -7.59 10.88
C ALA A 461 -39.20 -8.47 11.18
N ARG A 462 -39.09 -9.61 10.47
CA ARG A 462 -37.89 -10.46 10.49
C ARG A 462 -36.89 -10.03 9.42
N ILE A 463 -35.63 -10.42 9.59
CA ILE A 463 -34.55 -10.09 8.65
C ILE A 463 -34.82 -10.81 7.32
N SER A 464 -34.99 -10.04 6.25
CA SER A 464 -35.35 -10.56 4.93
C SER A 464 -34.12 -11.01 4.13
N PHE A 465 -33.01 -10.30 4.30
CA PHE A 465 -31.73 -10.63 3.68
C PHE A 465 -30.57 -10.11 4.53
N ALA A 466 -29.36 -10.63 4.30
CA ALA A 466 -28.14 -10.13 4.93
C ALA A 466 -27.02 -9.92 3.93
N LEU A 467 -26.25 -8.84 4.13
CA LEU A 467 -24.93 -8.63 3.55
C LEU A 467 -23.91 -8.75 4.67
N VAL A 468 -22.94 -9.66 4.54
CA VAL A 468 -21.89 -9.86 5.55
C VAL A 468 -20.54 -9.59 4.91
N ALA A 469 -19.92 -8.48 5.33
CA ALA A 469 -18.63 -8.03 4.85
C ALA A 469 -17.53 -8.33 5.88
N GLY A 470 -16.34 -8.67 5.39
CA GLY A 470 -15.17 -8.90 6.22
C GLY A 470 -14.07 -9.61 5.44
N HIS A 471 -12.85 -9.61 5.97
CA HIS A 471 -11.76 -10.31 5.29
C HIS A 471 -11.98 -11.82 5.36
N GLY A 472 -12.01 -12.46 4.20
CA GLY A 472 -12.48 -13.84 4.07
C GLY A 472 -11.36 -14.87 3.99
N LYS A 473 -11.62 -16.02 4.62
CA LYS A 473 -11.00 -17.31 4.31
C LYS A 473 -12.13 -18.32 4.06
N ARG A 474 -11.79 -19.51 3.56
CA ARG A 474 -12.76 -20.58 3.28
C ARG A 474 -13.76 -20.80 4.43
N ASP A 475 -13.25 -20.86 5.66
CA ASP A 475 -14.02 -21.30 6.84
C ASP A 475 -14.36 -20.15 7.81
N GLY A 476 -14.13 -18.88 7.41
CA GLY A 476 -14.49 -17.76 8.28
C GLY A 476 -14.40 -16.37 7.68
N ILE A 477 -15.05 -15.42 8.37
CA ILE A 477 -15.13 -13.99 8.02
C ILE A 477 -14.56 -13.17 9.17
N GLU A 478 -13.53 -12.38 8.89
CA GLU A 478 -12.80 -11.60 9.88
C GLU A 478 -13.32 -10.16 9.95
N PHE A 479 -13.61 -9.73 11.19
CA PHE A 479 -14.09 -8.40 11.52
C PHE A 479 -13.01 -7.44 12.07
N SER A 480 -11.89 -7.95 12.61
CA SER A 480 -10.80 -7.06 13.09
C SER A 480 -9.41 -7.67 13.48
N GLY A 481 -8.84 -8.72 12.85
CA GLY A 481 -7.40 -9.06 13.07
C GLY A 481 -7.03 -10.14 14.09
N ALA A 482 -7.97 -10.69 14.87
CA ALA A 482 -7.69 -11.71 15.91
C ALA A 482 -8.81 -12.77 16.00
N ASP A 483 -8.55 -13.92 16.64
CA ASP A 483 -9.41 -15.12 16.59
C ASP A 483 -10.87 -14.89 17.03
N ASN A 484 -11.10 -14.17 18.13
CA ASN A 484 -12.46 -13.83 18.59
C ASN A 484 -13.17 -12.76 17.71
N ARG A 485 -12.47 -12.27 16.70
CA ARG A 485 -12.95 -11.33 15.70
C ARG A 485 -13.24 -12.03 14.38
N ILE A 486 -13.17 -13.37 14.33
CA ILE A 486 -13.49 -14.17 13.14
C ILE A 486 -14.78 -14.95 13.39
N LEU A 487 -15.77 -14.77 12.52
CA LEU A 487 -16.92 -15.66 12.42
C LEU A 487 -16.48 -16.96 11.74
N LEU A 488 -16.31 -18.03 12.50
CA LEU A 488 -15.99 -19.36 12.01
C LEU A 488 -17.24 -20.19 11.75
N SER A 489 -17.15 -21.15 10.83
CA SER A 489 -18.19 -22.14 10.55
C SER A 489 -18.75 -22.83 11.81
N GLU A 490 -17.88 -23.14 12.77
CA GLU A 490 -18.25 -23.82 14.03
C GLU A 490 -19.17 -22.98 14.94
N HIS A 491 -19.06 -21.65 14.87
CA HIS A 491 -19.93 -20.75 15.63
C HIS A 491 -21.39 -20.85 15.18
N LEU A 492 -21.63 -21.29 13.94
CA LEU A 492 -22.96 -21.40 13.34
C LEU A 492 -23.63 -22.75 13.63
N THR A 493 -22.86 -23.79 13.95
CA THR A 493 -23.40 -25.15 14.14
C THR A 493 -23.90 -25.42 15.56
N GLY A 494 -23.59 -24.55 16.52
CA GLY A 494 -24.06 -24.68 17.91
C GLY A 494 -25.49 -24.16 18.14
N PRO A 495 -26.02 -24.29 19.37
CA PRO A 495 -27.36 -23.81 19.74
C PRO A 495 -27.57 -22.30 19.46
N GLY A 496 -26.51 -21.51 19.57
CA GLY A 496 -26.55 -20.08 19.25
C GLY A 496 -26.83 -19.80 17.77
N GLY A 497 -26.24 -20.59 16.85
CA GLY A 497 -26.51 -20.46 15.42
C GLY A 497 -27.92 -20.88 15.04
N ALA A 498 -28.43 -21.95 15.64
CA ALA A 498 -29.82 -22.37 15.48
C ALA A 498 -30.80 -21.25 15.93
N ARG A 499 -30.53 -20.62 17.07
CA ARG A 499 -31.34 -19.49 17.56
C ARG A 499 -31.33 -18.28 16.64
N ILE A 500 -30.20 -18.01 15.96
CA ILE A 500 -30.11 -16.87 15.02
C ILE A 500 -30.99 -17.10 13.79
N ALA A 501 -31.24 -18.36 13.38
CA ALA A 501 -32.11 -18.66 12.24
C ALA A 501 -33.54 -18.14 12.43
N ASP A 502 -34.04 -18.10 13.68
CA ASP A 502 -35.38 -17.61 14.01
C ASP A 502 -35.54 -16.10 13.77
N PHE A 503 -34.44 -15.36 13.66
CA PHE A 503 -34.45 -13.91 13.40
C PHE A 503 -34.69 -13.57 11.92
N PHE A 504 -34.59 -14.56 11.04
CA PHE A 504 -34.75 -14.40 9.60
C PHE A 504 -36.14 -14.85 9.13
N VAL A 505 -36.57 -14.31 7.99
CA VAL A 505 -37.68 -14.89 7.23
C VAL A 505 -37.30 -16.30 6.74
N PRO A 506 -38.28 -17.16 6.40
CA PRO A 506 -37.97 -18.43 5.75
C PRO A 506 -37.21 -18.22 4.43
N ASN A 507 -36.16 -19.00 4.22
CA ASN A 507 -35.30 -18.97 3.02
C ASN A 507 -34.74 -17.58 2.68
N PRO A 508 -34.03 -16.91 3.62
CA PRO A 508 -33.50 -15.58 3.38
C PRO A 508 -32.35 -15.64 2.35
N THR A 509 -32.03 -14.51 1.73
CA THR A 509 -30.81 -14.38 0.92
C THR A 509 -29.66 -13.82 1.77
N VAL A 510 -28.49 -14.46 1.71
CA VAL A 510 -27.29 -14.00 2.41
C VAL A 510 -26.17 -13.80 1.39
N ILE A 511 -25.65 -12.58 1.29
CA ILE A 511 -24.55 -12.21 0.40
C ILE A 511 -23.28 -12.05 1.23
N LEU A 512 -22.19 -12.68 0.79
CA LEU A 512 -20.90 -12.63 1.49
C LEU A 512 -19.90 -11.77 0.71
N GLU A 513 -19.68 -10.55 1.19
CA GLU A 513 -18.62 -9.65 0.71
C GLU A 513 -17.30 -10.03 1.38
N SER A 514 -16.81 -11.22 1.02
CA SER A 514 -15.70 -11.84 1.71
C SER A 514 -15.03 -12.95 0.87
N CYS A 515 -13.73 -12.82 0.63
CA CYS A 515 -12.95 -13.71 -0.24
C CYS A 515 -13.12 -15.21 0.09
N SER A 516 -13.30 -16.04 -0.95
CA SER A 516 -13.31 -17.51 -0.85
C SER A 516 -14.33 -18.14 0.11
N THR A 517 -15.30 -17.39 0.63
CA THR A 517 -16.31 -17.90 1.58
C THR A 517 -17.34 -18.83 0.95
N GLY A 518 -17.48 -18.80 -0.38
CA GLY A 518 -18.29 -19.72 -1.18
C GLY A 518 -17.57 -21.01 -1.58
N ALA A 519 -16.29 -21.18 -1.23
CA ALA A 519 -15.55 -22.40 -1.57
C ALA A 519 -16.17 -23.66 -0.93
N LYS A 520 -15.98 -24.81 -1.59
CA LYS A 520 -16.56 -26.10 -1.17
C LYS A 520 -16.21 -26.42 0.29
N LYS A 521 -17.22 -26.85 1.07
CA LYS A 521 -17.18 -27.10 2.52
C LYS A 521 -16.89 -25.85 3.39
N GLY A 522 -16.92 -24.66 2.81
CA GLY A 522 -16.67 -23.40 3.51
C GLY A 522 -17.89 -22.85 4.25
N ILE A 523 -17.69 -21.68 4.85
CA ILE A 523 -18.68 -21.02 5.71
C ILE A 523 -20.00 -20.71 5.00
N GLY A 524 -19.98 -20.40 3.70
CA GLY A 524 -21.20 -20.16 2.92
C GLY A 524 -22.13 -21.37 2.88
N GLN A 525 -21.59 -22.60 2.79
CA GLN A 525 -22.40 -23.82 2.83
C GLN A 525 -22.99 -24.07 4.23
N VAL A 526 -22.25 -23.71 5.27
CA VAL A 526 -22.72 -23.83 6.66
C VAL A 526 -23.87 -22.85 6.91
N LEU A 527 -23.73 -21.58 6.49
CA LEU A 527 -24.79 -20.57 6.56
C LEU A 527 -26.04 -21.01 5.80
N SER A 528 -25.89 -21.50 4.57
CA SER A 528 -27.00 -21.99 3.76
C SER A 528 -27.78 -23.09 4.48
N ARG A 529 -27.08 -24.04 5.09
CA ARG A 529 -27.71 -25.14 5.84
C ARG A 529 -28.39 -24.67 7.13
N VAL A 530 -27.72 -23.85 7.95
CA VAL A 530 -28.22 -23.42 9.27
C VAL A 530 -29.42 -22.49 9.12
N LEU A 531 -29.35 -21.54 8.19
CA LEU A 531 -30.40 -20.53 7.98
C LEU A 531 -31.45 -20.97 6.94
N LYS A 532 -31.26 -22.14 6.30
CA LYS A 532 -31.97 -22.56 5.08
C LYS A 532 -31.91 -21.46 3.99
N ALA A 533 -30.81 -20.73 3.94
CA ALA A 533 -30.65 -19.53 3.13
C ALA A 533 -30.15 -19.82 1.72
N HIS A 534 -30.53 -18.95 0.78
CA HIS A 534 -29.81 -18.81 -0.48
C HIS A 534 -28.55 -17.97 -0.25
N VAL A 535 -27.37 -18.57 -0.38
CA VAL A 535 -26.09 -17.90 -0.11
C VAL A 535 -25.38 -17.55 -1.42
N ILE A 536 -25.04 -16.27 -1.59
CA ILE A 536 -24.30 -15.74 -2.72
C ILE A 536 -22.91 -15.34 -2.24
N ALA A 537 -21.88 -16.10 -2.62
CA ALA A 537 -20.53 -15.93 -2.09
C ALA A 537 -19.46 -16.32 -3.12
N PRO A 538 -18.28 -15.67 -3.12
CA PRO A 538 -17.23 -15.98 -4.07
C PRO A 538 -16.47 -17.26 -3.68
N THR A 539 -16.16 -18.11 -4.67
CA THR A 539 -15.41 -19.36 -4.48
C THR A 539 -13.89 -19.16 -4.47
N ILE A 540 -13.42 -18.02 -4.98
CA ILE A 540 -11.99 -17.65 -5.08
C ILE A 540 -11.77 -16.25 -4.47
N PRO A 541 -10.51 -15.81 -4.29
CA PRO A 541 -10.23 -14.44 -3.84
C PRO A 541 -10.70 -13.41 -4.87
N THR A 542 -11.67 -12.58 -4.48
CA THR A 542 -12.29 -11.57 -5.35
C THR A 542 -12.63 -10.31 -4.56
N SER A 543 -13.03 -9.25 -5.27
CA SER A 543 -13.74 -8.10 -4.73
C SER A 543 -15.17 -8.08 -5.25
N LEU A 544 -16.10 -7.53 -4.46
CA LEU A 544 -17.46 -7.28 -4.89
C LEU A 544 -17.46 -6.17 -5.96
N THR A 545 -18.19 -6.36 -7.04
CA THR A 545 -18.27 -5.36 -8.12
C THR A 545 -19.69 -4.84 -8.37
N SER A 546 -20.70 -5.65 -8.04
CA SER A 546 -22.09 -5.22 -8.13
C SER A 546 -22.95 -5.93 -7.11
N LEU A 547 -23.96 -5.21 -6.62
CA LEU A 547 -25.08 -5.71 -5.83
C LEU A 547 -26.34 -5.23 -6.53
N ASN A 548 -27.26 -6.15 -6.83
CA ASN A 548 -28.51 -5.80 -7.48
C ASN A 548 -29.71 -6.34 -6.69
N ALA A 549 -30.72 -5.48 -6.54
CA ALA A 549 -32.06 -5.85 -6.09
C ALA A 549 -33.05 -5.72 -7.25
N GLU A 550 -33.83 -6.77 -7.47
CA GLU A 550 -34.90 -6.83 -8.46
C GLU A 550 -36.17 -7.39 -7.82
N TYR A 551 -37.32 -7.06 -8.39
CA TYR A 551 -38.61 -7.59 -7.94
C TYR A 551 -39.20 -8.45 -9.04
N ASP A 552 -39.58 -9.68 -8.70
CA ASP A 552 -40.31 -10.51 -9.65
C ASP A 552 -41.76 -10.02 -9.81
N LYS A 553 -42.50 -10.67 -10.73
CA LYS A 553 -43.90 -10.32 -11.03
C LYS A 553 -44.83 -10.41 -9.81
N SER A 554 -44.46 -11.17 -8.77
CA SER A 554 -45.21 -11.28 -7.52
C SER A 554 -44.81 -10.23 -6.48
N GLY A 555 -43.83 -9.38 -6.79
CA GLY A 555 -43.28 -8.38 -5.88
C GLY A 555 -42.25 -8.96 -4.90
N GLN A 556 -41.81 -10.21 -5.07
CA GLN A 556 -40.80 -10.82 -4.22
C GLN A 556 -39.40 -10.28 -4.60
N LEU A 557 -38.63 -9.91 -3.58
CA LEU A 557 -37.25 -9.43 -3.72
C LEU A 557 -36.32 -10.57 -4.18
N LYS A 558 -35.59 -10.32 -5.27
CA LYS A 558 -34.50 -11.16 -5.78
C LYS A 558 -33.21 -10.37 -5.70
N LEU A 559 -32.18 -10.98 -5.11
CA LEU A 559 -30.88 -10.36 -4.95
C LEU A 559 -29.84 -11.11 -5.76
N SER A 560 -28.90 -10.37 -6.35
CA SER A 560 -27.73 -10.93 -7.01
C SER A 560 -26.48 -10.12 -6.67
N ALA A 561 -25.32 -10.77 -6.76
CA ALA A 561 -24.02 -10.14 -6.56
C ALA A 561 -23.01 -10.65 -7.59
N GLU A 562 -22.14 -9.76 -8.06
CA GLU A 562 -21.04 -10.12 -8.96
C GLU A 562 -19.71 -9.84 -8.30
N TYR A 563 -18.73 -10.67 -8.63
CA TYR A 563 -17.39 -10.61 -8.08
C TYR A 563 -16.35 -10.61 -9.21
N ALA A 564 -15.28 -9.83 -9.04
CA ALA A 564 -14.13 -9.83 -9.97
C ALA A 564 -12.86 -10.33 -9.28
N GLY A 565 -12.12 -11.19 -9.98
CA GLY A 565 -10.80 -11.65 -9.54
C GLY A 565 -9.74 -10.56 -9.71
N ARG A 566 -8.72 -10.52 -8.85
CA ARG A 566 -7.65 -9.52 -8.90
C ARG A 566 -6.81 -9.50 -10.20
N ASN A 567 -6.93 -10.52 -11.06
CA ASN A 567 -6.09 -10.71 -12.26
C ASN A 567 -6.87 -11.03 -13.55
N SER A 568 -8.19 -10.83 -13.63
CA SER A 568 -8.93 -11.24 -14.82
C SER A 568 -9.96 -10.20 -15.28
N LYS A 569 -10.01 -9.98 -16.60
CA LYS A 569 -11.14 -9.36 -17.31
C LYS A 569 -12.40 -10.25 -17.30
N SER A 570 -12.48 -11.26 -16.42
CA SER A 570 -13.60 -12.19 -16.34
C SER A 570 -14.55 -11.79 -15.22
N HIS A 571 -15.76 -11.41 -15.60
CA HIS A 571 -16.90 -11.22 -14.70
C HIS A 571 -17.42 -12.59 -14.28
N TYR A 572 -17.61 -12.80 -12.97
CA TYR A 572 -18.29 -13.98 -12.45
C TYR A 572 -19.66 -13.57 -11.91
N SER A 573 -20.71 -14.00 -12.61
CA SER A 573 -22.09 -13.91 -12.12
C SER A 573 -22.40 -15.17 -11.31
N ALA A 574 -22.59 -15.01 -10.00
CA ALA A 574 -23.18 -16.04 -9.16
C ALA A 574 -24.64 -15.66 -8.92
N GLY A 575 -25.58 -16.31 -9.61
CA GLY A 575 -27.00 -16.01 -9.38
C GLY A 575 -28.02 -16.41 -10.45
N ARG A 576 -27.66 -17.06 -11.55
CA ARG A 576 -28.69 -17.64 -12.46
C ARG A 576 -28.93 -19.11 -12.11
N ARG A 577 -30.19 -19.46 -11.88
CA ARG A 577 -30.67 -20.83 -12.03
C ARG A 577 -30.50 -21.17 -13.51
N ASP A 578 -29.67 -22.16 -13.81
CA ASP A 578 -29.80 -22.87 -15.07
C ASP A 578 -31.13 -23.62 -15.01
N GLU A 579 -32.00 -23.38 -16.00
CA GLU A 579 -33.22 -24.18 -16.22
C GLU A 579 -32.87 -25.58 -16.72
#